data_AF-A0A944FYW0-F1
#
_entry.id   AF-A0A944FYW0-F1
#
_cell.length_a   1.000
_cell.length_b   1.000
_cell.length_c   1.000
_cell.angle_alpha   90.00
_cell.angle_beta   90.00
_cell.angle_gamma   90.00
#
_symmetry.space_group_name_H-M   'P 1'
#
loop_
_entity.id
_entity.type
_entity.pdbx_description
1 polymer ?
#
loop_
_entity_poly.entity_id
_entity_poly.type
_entity_poly.pdbx_seq_one_letter_code
_entity_poly.pdbx_strand_id
1 'polypeptide(L)'
;MNNINCLIVEGNITRTPEFKTTAHGFPVCRLPIAVNHYYKKANTDEYVDEVSYFDVETFGKLAEICAKFSQKGRGVSVVGRIKQNRWKTEEGKPQSRITIVAEKVEFKPRMNGTSETEEAATAVDEAVNQKELQEKENLAEAALAAAREDNETTVF
;
A
#
# COMPACT_ATOMS: atom_id res chain seq x y z
N MET A 1 -1.29 -32.51 6.46
CA MET A 1 -1.56 -31.62 7.61
C MET A 1 -1.52 -30.20 7.11
N ASN A 2 -2.58 -29.42 7.33
CA ASN A 2 -2.61 -28.01 6.95
C ASN A 2 -2.06 -27.19 8.12
N ASN A 3 -0.89 -26.58 7.92
CA ASN A 3 -0.29 -25.69 8.91
C ASN A 3 -0.92 -24.30 8.78
N ILE A 4 -1.31 -23.70 9.91
CA ILE A 4 -1.93 -22.36 9.93
C ILE A 4 -0.90 -21.36 10.49
N ASN A 5 -0.64 -20.31 9.73
CA ASN A 5 0.12 -19.14 10.17
C ASN A 5 -0.65 -17.91 9.71
N CYS A 6 -1.34 -17.25 10.64
CA CYS A 6 -2.13 -16.07 10.41
C CYS A 6 -1.83 -15.08 11.54
N LEU A 7 -1.65 -13.82 11.17
CA LEU A 7 -1.38 -12.72 12.07
C LEU A 7 -2.18 -11.51 11.59
N ILE A 8 -2.87 -10.87 12.53
CA ILE A 8 -3.59 -9.62 12.33
C ILE A 8 -3.03 -8.63 13.34
N VAL A 9 -2.53 -7.51 12.86
CA VAL A 9 -2.00 -6.44 13.71
C VAL A 9 -2.46 -5.09 13.22
N GLU A 10 -2.68 -4.20 14.17
CA GLU A 10 -3.08 -2.83 13.90
C GLU A 10 -2.16 -1.89 14.68
N GLY A 11 -1.71 -0.83 14.02
CA GLY A 11 -0.72 0.06 14.59
C GLY A 11 -0.46 1.27 13.73
N ASN A 12 0.56 2.03 14.10
CA ASN A 12 0.94 3.26 13.40
C ASN A 12 2.34 3.14 12.80
N ILE A 13 2.52 3.67 11.59
CA ILE A 13 3.83 3.69 10.93
C ILE A 13 4.77 4.65 11.66
N THR A 14 5.94 4.17 12.09
CA THR A 14 6.84 4.94 12.98
C THR A 14 7.88 5.79 12.25
N ARG A 15 8.29 5.34 11.06
CA ARG A 15 9.25 6.02 10.17
C ARG A 15 8.79 5.85 8.72
N THR A 16 9.34 6.66 7.83
CA THR A 16 9.08 6.59 6.39
C THR A 16 9.32 5.17 5.88
N PRO A 17 8.40 4.60 5.07
CA PRO A 17 8.56 3.27 4.50
C PRO A 17 9.79 3.20 3.60
N GLU A 18 10.52 2.08 3.65
CA GLU A 18 11.63 1.83 2.72
C GLU A 18 11.11 1.03 1.52
N PHE A 19 11.04 1.65 0.34
CA PHE A 19 10.76 0.96 -0.91
C PHE A 19 12.07 0.54 -1.57
N LYS A 20 12.19 -0.74 -1.92
CA LYS A 20 13.36 -1.34 -2.55
C LYS A 20 12.91 -2.31 -3.65
N THR A 21 13.62 -2.30 -4.77
CA THR A 21 13.48 -3.33 -5.80
C THR A 21 14.56 -4.38 -5.59
N THR A 22 14.16 -5.65 -5.51
CA THR A 22 15.08 -6.78 -5.38
C THR A 22 15.87 -6.97 -6.69
N ALA A 23 17.04 -7.63 -6.65
CA ALA A 23 17.84 -7.91 -7.84
C ALA A 23 17.06 -8.62 -8.98
N HIS A 24 16.00 -9.34 -8.63
CA HIS A 24 15.10 -10.02 -9.57
C HIS A 24 13.94 -9.14 -10.09
N GLY A 25 13.96 -7.83 -9.82
CA GLY A 25 12.92 -6.89 -10.26
C GLY A 25 11.66 -6.86 -9.38
N PHE A 26 11.58 -7.65 -8.31
CA PHE A 26 10.40 -7.66 -7.44
C PHE A 26 10.38 -6.45 -6.49
N PRO A 27 9.30 -5.64 -6.49
CA PRO A 27 9.16 -4.52 -5.57
C PRO A 27 8.85 -5.02 -4.15
N VAL A 28 9.54 -4.43 -3.17
CA VAL A 28 9.43 -4.74 -1.75
C VAL A 28 9.31 -3.43 -0.99
N CYS A 29 8.35 -3.34 -0.07
CA CYS A 29 8.23 -2.18 0.82
C CYS A 29 8.25 -2.65 2.28
N ARG A 30 9.13 -2.05 3.07
CA ARG A 30 9.25 -2.29 4.50
C ARG A 30 8.54 -1.20 5.29
N LEU A 31 7.51 -1.60 6.02
CA LEU A 31 6.72 -0.75 6.89
C LEU A 31 7.03 -1.05 8.36
N PRO A 32 7.68 -0.14 9.07
CA PRO A 32 7.91 -0.25 10.49
C PRO A 32 6.68 0.27 11.24
N ILE A 33 6.05 -0.61 12.00
CA ILE A 33 4.83 -0.31 12.74
C ILE A 33 5.07 -0.37 14.25
N ALA A 34 4.40 0.50 14.98
CA ALA A 34 4.25 0.43 16.43
C ALA A 34 2.84 -0.07 16.75
N VAL A 35 2.77 -1.11 17.56
CA VAL A 35 1.54 -1.71 18.08
C VAL A 35 1.51 -1.44 19.57
N ASN A 36 0.50 -0.72 20.02
CA ASN A 36 0.32 -0.39 21.44
C ASN A 36 -0.56 -1.46 22.10
N HIS A 37 -0.21 -1.83 23.32
CA HIS A 37 -0.99 -2.71 24.18
C HIS A 37 -1.18 -2.05 25.53
N TYR A 38 -2.44 -1.84 25.91
CA TYR A 38 -2.84 -1.22 27.16
C TYR A 38 -3.35 -2.31 28.10
N TYR A 39 -2.71 -2.48 29.26
CA TYR A 39 -3.17 -3.45 30.25
C TYR A 39 -2.99 -2.93 31.68
N LYS A 40 -3.80 -3.47 32.59
CA LYS A 40 -3.71 -3.18 34.02
C LYS A 40 -2.67 -4.10 34.67
N LYS A 41 -1.74 -3.54 35.43
CA LYS A 41 -0.70 -4.33 36.09
C LYS A 41 -1.31 -5.17 37.21
N ALA A 42 -0.96 -6.46 37.27
CA ALA A 42 -1.41 -7.31 38.38
C ALA A 42 -0.87 -6.76 39.71
N ASN A 43 -1.77 -6.57 40.69
CA ASN A 43 -1.48 -6.06 42.04
C ASN A 43 -1.29 -4.54 42.17
N THR A 44 -1.60 -3.74 41.14
CA THR A 44 -1.61 -2.28 41.25
C THR A 44 -2.81 -1.70 40.48
N ASP A 45 -3.35 -0.56 40.89
CA ASP A 45 -4.42 0.14 40.16
C ASP A 45 -3.89 0.99 38.99
N GLU A 46 -2.66 0.69 38.54
CA GLU A 46 -1.94 1.41 37.50
C GLU A 46 -2.16 0.75 36.12
N TYR A 47 -2.39 1.59 35.11
CA TYR A 47 -2.41 1.21 33.71
C TYR A 47 -1.00 1.32 33.12
N VAL A 48 -0.60 0.32 32.33
CA VAL A 48 0.69 0.27 31.65
C VAL A 48 0.47 0.31 30.14
N ASP A 49 1.23 1.18 29.49
CA ASP A 49 1.29 1.30 28.04
C ASP A 49 2.54 0.59 27.53
N GLU A 50 2.36 -0.54 26.87
CA GLU A 50 3.45 -1.29 26.23
C GLU A 50 3.42 -1.09 24.72
N VAL A 51 4.58 -0.77 24.12
CA VAL A 51 4.70 -0.55 22.68
C VAL A 51 5.62 -1.60 22.08
N SER A 52 5.08 -2.39 21.16
CA SER A 52 5.84 -3.36 20.37
C SER A 52 6.12 -2.80 18.98
N TYR A 53 7.35 -2.96 18.51
CA TYR A 53 7.77 -2.52 17.18
C TYR A 53 7.98 -3.72 16.26
N PHE A 54 7.34 -3.70 15.09
CA PHE A 54 7.45 -4.76 14.11
C PHE A 54 7.83 -4.20 12.73
N ASP A 55 8.64 -4.95 12.01
CA ASP A 55 8.88 -4.70 10.59
C ASP A 55 7.91 -5.56 9.76
N VAL A 56 7.13 -4.90 8.90
CA VAL A 56 6.21 -5.52 7.95
C VAL A 56 6.81 -5.43 6.55
N GLU A 57 6.92 -6.57 5.86
CA GLU A 57 7.34 -6.67 4.47
C GLU A 57 6.11 -6.88 3.57
N THR A 58 5.96 -6.01 2.59
CA THR A 58 4.96 -6.10 1.52
C THR A 58 5.68 -6.33 0.19
N PHE A 59 5.03 -7.04 -0.73
CA PHE A 59 5.60 -7.46 -2.01
C PHE A 59 4.69 -7.10 -3.18
N GLY A 60 5.26 -6.97 -4.38
CA GLY A 60 4.50 -6.81 -5.62
C GLY A 60 3.66 -5.53 -5.62
N LYS A 61 2.43 -5.62 -6.14
CA LYS A 61 1.48 -4.50 -6.18
C LYS A 61 1.21 -3.89 -4.79
N LEU A 62 1.19 -4.70 -3.74
CA LEU A 62 0.99 -4.22 -2.38
C LEU A 62 2.15 -3.33 -1.93
N ALA A 63 3.38 -3.66 -2.31
CA ALA A 63 4.55 -2.84 -2.02
C ALA A 63 4.46 -1.45 -2.67
N GLU A 64 3.97 -1.37 -3.91
CA GLU A 64 3.79 -0.10 -4.62
C GLU A 64 2.69 0.76 -3.99
N ILE A 65 1.55 0.15 -3.63
CA ILE A 65 0.47 0.83 -2.91
C ILE A 65 1.00 1.34 -1.56
N CYS A 66 1.70 0.50 -0.81
CA CYS A 66 2.30 0.88 0.45
C CYS A 66 3.31 2.00 0.29
N ALA A 67 4.17 2.00 -0.73
CA ALA A 67 5.10 3.08 -0.97
C ALA A 67 4.40 4.43 -1.25
N LYS A 68 3.25 4.42 -1.94
CA LYS A 68 2.48 5.63 -2.26
C LYS A 68 1.71 6.19 -1.06
N PHE A 69 1.06 5.32 -0.28
CA PHE A 69 0.11 5.75 0.75
C PHE A 69 0.67 5.73 2.18
N SER A 70 1.79 5.04 2.41
CA SER A 70 2.37 4.93 3.75
C SER A 70 3.19 6.17 4.08
N GLN A 71 2.82 6.84 5.16
CA GLN A 71 3.55 7.99 5.70
C GLN A 71 3.71 7.80 7.20
N LYS A 72 4.73 8.45 7.78
CA LYS A 72 4.95 8.44 9.22
C LYS A 72 3.68 8.92 9.95
N GLY A 73 3.30 8.21 11.01
CA GLY A 73 2.11 8.48 11.82
C GLY A 73 0.80 7.94 11.24
N ARG A 74 0.79 7.43 10.00
CA ARG A 74 -0.43 6.85 9.42
C ARG A 74 -0.77 5.53 10.12
N GLY A 75 -2.03 5.40 10.53
CA GLY A 75 -2.57 4.16 11.08
C GLY A 75 -2.78 3.11 9.99
N VAL A 76 -2.47 1.86 10.31
CA VAL A 76 -2.52 0.74 9.38
C VAL A 76 -3.00 -0.53 10.09
N SER A 77 -3.79 -1.33 9.37
CA SER A 77 -4.16 -2.70 9.74
C SER A 77 -3.54 -3.66 8.74
N VAL A 78 -2.89 -4.70 9.24
CA VAL A 78 -2.14 -5.68 8.46
C VAL A 78 -2.66 -7.06 8.76
N VAL A 79 -2.99 -7.80 7.70
CA VAL A 79 -3.24 -9.24 7.75
C VAL A 79 -2.12 -9.92 6.98
N GLY A 80 -1.55 -10.97 7.58
CA GLY A 80 -0.52 -11.75 6.94
C GLY A 80 -0.01 -12.86 7.83
N ARG A 81 1.29 -13.07 7.80
CA ARG A 81 1.94 -14.18 8.51
C ARG A 81 3.26 -13.78 9.12
N ILE A 82 3.66 -14.47 10.18
CA ILE A 82 4.95 -14.25 10.81
C ILE A 82 6.04 -15.07 10.10
N LYS A 83 7.19 -14.46 9.87
CA LYS A 83 8.37 -15.11 9.28
C LYS A 83 9.59 -14.84 10.16
N GLN A 84 10.27 -15.90 10.59
CA GLN A 84 11.56 -15.77 11.27
C GLN A 84 12.68 -16.00 10.25
N ASN A 85 13.45 -14.96 9.97
CA ASN A 85 14.67 -15.07 9.17
C ASN A 85 15.84 -15.35 10.10
N ARG A 86 16.66 -16.36 9.80
CA ARG A 86 17.90 -16.67 10.52
C ARG A 86 19.07 -16.60 9.55
N TRP A 87 20.14 -15.93 9.95
CA TRP A 87 21.38 -15.84 9.16
C TRP A 87 22.58 -15.83 10.11
N LYS A 88 23.78 -16.05 9.59
CA LYS A 88 25.03 -15.91 10.34
C LYS A 88 25.70 -14.60 9.96
N THR A 89 26.28 -13.89 10.92
CA THR A 89 27.17 -12.76 10.62
C THR A 89 28.48 -13.27 10.04
N GLU A 90 29.28 -12.36 9.49
CA GLU A 90 30.63 -12.66 8.99
C GLU A 90 31.53 -13.25 10.10
N GLU A 91 31.29 -12.86 11.35
CA GLU A 91 31.91 -13.43 12.57
C GLU A 91 31.36 -14.82 12.98
N GLY A 92 30.44 -15.41 12.20
CA GLY A 92 29.86 -16.73 12.46
C GLY A 92 28.75 -16.78 13.53
N LYS A 93 28.38 -15.65 14.14
CA LYS A 93 27.33 -15.61 15.18
C LYS A 93 25.94 -15.78 14.57
N PRO A 94 25.08 -16.66 15.11
CA PRO A 94 23.71 -16.81 14.64
C PRO A 94 22.89 -15.56 15.00
N GLN A 95 22.20 -15.02 14.01
CA GLN A 95 21.25 -13.91 14.15
C GLN A 95 19.87 -14.37 13.73
N SER A 96 18.85 -13.77 14.33
CA SER A 96 17.48 -13.95 13.90
C SER A 96 16.71 -12.65 13.93
N ARG A 97 15.80 -12.49 12.97
CA ARG A 97 14.85 -11.39 12.93
C ARG A 97 13.47 -11.94 12.63
N ILE A 98 12.51 -11.45 13.38
CA ILE A 98 11.09 -11.68 13.14
C ILE A 98 10.59 -10.57 12.24
N THR A 99 9.85 -10.95 11.20
CA THR A 99 9.28 -10.03 10.23
C THR A 99 7.87 -10.50 9.92
N ILE A 100 6.97 -9.56 9.68
CA ILE A 100 5.60 -9.85 9.28
C ILE A 100 5.55 -9.76 7.76
N VAL A 101 5.13 -10.82 7.08
CA VAL A 101 4.86 -10.78 5.64
C VAL A 101 3.39 -10.48 5.46
N ALA A 102 3.09 -9.30 4.92
CA ALA A 102 1.72 -8.84 4.73
C ALA A 102 1.12 -9.44 3.45
N GLU A 103 -0.14 -9.87 3.57
CA GLU A 103 -0.98 -10.32 2.46
C GLU A 103 -2.03 -9.27 2.13
N LYS A 104 -2.52 -8.55 3.15
CA LYS A 104 -3.46 -7.43 3.01
C LYS A 104 -3.05 -6.30 3.95
N VAL A 105 -3.14 -5.06 3.46
CA VAL A 105 -2.89 -3.85 4.22
C VAL A 105 -4.05 -2.89 4.01
N GLU A 106 -4.63 -2.40 5.09
CA GLU A 106 -5.67 -1.38 5.08
C GLU A 106 -5.16 -0.16 5.83
N PHE A 107 -5.33 1.02 5.22
CA PHE A 107 -4.94 2.27 5.83
C PHE A 107 -6.13 2.88 6.56
N LYS A 108 -5.90 3.36 7.78
CA LYS A 108 -6.92 4.13 8.50
C LYS A 108 -7.21 5.44 7.77
N PRO A 109 -8.47 5.93 7.81
CA PRO A 109 -8.82 7.26 7.34
C PRO A 109 -7.96 8.32 8.05
N ARG A 110 -7.55 9.34 7.30
CA ARG A 110 -6.92 10.51 7.91
C ARG A 110 -8.02 11.36 8.52
N MET A 111 -7.98 11.55 9.83
CA MET A 111 -8.78 12.60 10.45
C MET A 111 -8.14 13.92 10.02
N ASN A 112 -8.73 14.57 9.01
CA ASN A 112 -8.17 15.75 8.36
C ASN A 112 -7.85 16.87 9.35
N GLY A 113 -6.56 17.15 9.49
CA GLY A 113 -6.03 18.48 9.73
C GLY A 113 -5.14 18.81 8.54
N THR A 114 -5.68 19.63 7.63
CA THR A 114 -5.04 20.17 6.41
C THR A 114 -4.98 19.23 5.21
N SER A 115 -6.00 19.40 4.37
CA SER A 115 -6.19 18.92 3.01
C SER A 115 -5.25 19.62 2.02
N GLU A 116 -4.16 18.97 1.61
CA GLU A 116 -3.41 19.41 0.41
C GLU A 116 -2.93 18.24 -0.47
N THR A 117 -3.21 16.98 -0.11
CA THR A 117 -2.77 15.81 -0.91
C THR A 117 -3.91 14.98 -1.48
N GLU A 118 -5.16 15.16 -1.01
CA GLU A 118 -6.32 14.47 -1.57
C GLU A 118 -6.83 15.13 -2.86
N GLU A 119 -6.71 16.45 -3.03
CA GLU A 119 -7.08 17.14 -4.28
C GLU A 119 -6.20 16.75 -5.47
N ALA A 120 -4.94 16.37 -5.25
CA ALA A 120 -4.06 15.96 -6.34
C ALA A 120 -4.34 14.52 -6.84
N ALA A 121 -4.93 13.65 -6.00
CA ALA A 121 -5.23 12.28 -6.41
C ALA A 121 -6.57 12.19 -7.15
N THR A 122 -7.59 12.90 -6.69
CA THR A 122 -8.89 12.97 -7.38
C THR A 122 -8.83 13.81 -8.64
N ALA A 123 -8.12 14.94 -8.67
CA ALA A 123 -7.99 15.76 -9.88
C ALA A 123 -7.23 15.03 -11.02
N VAL A 124 -6.30 14.14 -10.69
CA VAL A 124 -5.57 13.35 -11.70
C VAL A 124 -6.46 12.24 -12.27
N ASP A 125 -7.24 11.55 -11.45
CA ASP A 125 -8.20 10.53 -11.95
C ASP A 125 -9.34 11.17 -12.77
N GLU A 126 -9.85 12.34 -12.36
CA GLU A 126 -10.87 13.06 -13.13
C GLU A 126 -10.35 13.61 -14.45
N ALA A 127 -9.12 14.14 -14.47
CA ALA A 127 -8.49 14.65 -15.70
C ALA A 127 -8.17 13.53 -16.69
N VAL A 128 -7.75 12.35 -16.22
CA VAL A 128 -7.49 11.18 -17.09
C VAL A 128 -8.79 10.67 -17.71
N ASN A 129 -9.86 10.55 -16.93
CA ASN A 129 -11.14 10.05 -17.43
C ASN A 129 -11.81 11.02 -18.42
N GLN A 130 -11.69 12.34 -18.21
CA GLN A 130 -12.18 13.34 -19.16
C GLN A 130 -11.40 13.34 -20.49
N LYS A 131 -10.07 13.11 -20.44
CA LYS A 131 -9.24 13.04 -21.64
C LYS A 131 -9.57 11.80 -22.48
N GLU A 132 -9.80 10.66 -21.84
CA GLU A 132 -10.20 9.42 -22.52
C GLU A 132 -11.62 9.51 -23.13
N LEU A 133 -12.54 10.26 -22.52
CA LEU A 133 -13.86 10.50 -23.09
C LEU A 133 -13.79 11.42 -24.32
N GLN A 134 -13.05 12.53 -24.22
CA GLN A 134 -12.89 13.48 -25.33
C GLN A 134 -12.17 12.86 -26.54
N GLU A 135 -11.18 12.00 -26.31
CA GLU A 135 -10.48 11.32 -27.39
C GLU A 135 -11.39 10.31 -28.13
N LYS A 136 -12.30 9.66 -27.41
CA LYS A 136 -13.31 8.76 -28.00
C LYS A 136 -14.39 9.53 -28.77
N GLU A 137 -14.82 10.68 -28.28
CA GLU A 137 -15.80 11.53 -28.97
C GLU A 137 -15.21 12.11 -30.27
N ASN A 138 -13.98 12.60 -30.23
CA ASN A 138 -13.29 13.13 -31.41
C ASN A 138 -13.04 12.05 -32.49
N LEU A 139 -12.74 10.81 -32.07
CA LEU A 139 -12.57 9.70 -33.01
C LEU A 139 -13.91 9.26 -33.64
N ALA A 140 -15.00 9.31 -32.87
CA ALA A 140 -16.34 8.99 -33.37
C ALA A 140 -16.85 10.05 -34.36
N GLU A 141 -16.60 11.33 -34.09
CA GLU A 141 -16.97 12.43 -34.99
C GLU A 141 -16.16 12.39 -36.30
N ALA A 142 -14.86 12.08 -36.23
CA ALA A 142 -14.02 11.89 -37.40
C ALA A 142 -14.45 10.68 -38.26
N ALA A 143 -14.87 9.57 -37.64
CA ALA A 143 -15.37 8.40 -38.35
C ALA A 143 -16.73 8.67 -39.03
N LEU A 144 -17.60 9.45 -38.39
CA LEU A 144 -18.91 9.83 -38.96
C LEU A 144 -18.76 10.82 -40.12
N ALA A 145 -17.77 11.72 -40.07
CA ALA A 145 -17.44 12.62 -41.17
C ALA A 145 -16.89 11.87 -42.38
N ALA A 146 -15.99 10.91 -42.18
CA ALA A 146 -15.45 10.06 -43.26
C ALA A 146 -16.56 9.21 -43.93
N ALA A 147 -17.51 8.68 -43.16
CA ALA A 147 -18.63 7.91 -43.70
C ALA A 147 -19.66 8.76 -44.49
N ARG A 148 -19.60 10.09 -44.38
CA ARG A 148 -20.51 11.01 -45.08
C ARG A 148 -20.02 11.41 -46.47
N GLU A 149 -18.70 11.39 -46.70
CA GLU A 149 -18.10 11.67 -48.01
C GLU A 149 -18.22 10.48 -48.98
N ASP A 150 -18.32 9.25 -48.48
CA ASP A 150 -18.45 8.06 -49.33
C ASP A 150 -19.85 7.91 -49.99
N ASN A 151 -20.86 8.67 -49.55
CA ASN A 151 -22.23 8.53 -50.04
C ASN A 151 -22.67 9.60 -51.07
N GLU A 152 -21.78 10.52 -51.47
CA GLU A 152 -22.06 11.51 -52.52
C GLU A 152 -21.57 11.08 -53.92
N THR A 153 -20.95 9.90 -54.07
CA THR A 153 -20.47 9.41 -55.39
C THR A 153 -21.41 8.38 -56.05
N THR A 154 -22.55 8.01 -55.45
CA THR A 154 -23.50 7.05 -56.05
C THR A 154 -24.90 7.64 -56.20
N VAL A 155 -25.03 8.68 -57.04
CA VAL A 155 -26.28 8.94 -57.77
C VAL A 155 -25.90 9.42 -59.18
N PHE A 156 -25.69 8.46 -60.08
CA PHE A 156 -25.86 8.66 -61.53
C PHE A 156 -27.19 8.06 -61.95
#